data_AF-A0A830GFQ3-F1
#
_entry.id   AF-A0A830GFQ3-F1
#
_cell.length_a   1.000
_cell.length_b   1.000
_cell.length_c   1.000
_cell.angle_alpha   90.00
_cell.angle_beta   90.00
_cell.angle_gamma   90.00
#
_symmetry.space_group_name_H-M   'P 1'
#
loop_
_entity.id
_entity.type
_entity.pdbx_description
1 polymer ?
#
loop_
_entity_poly.entity_id
_entity_poly.type
_entity_poly.pdbx_seq_one_letter_code
_entity_poly.pdbx_strand_id
1 'polypeptide(L)'
;MERFVDRDEELSRLRECYESDRGELAVIYGRRRLGKTQLAQHSLRDRDDAVVYQGTETTAQFQLDEFIDVASWRRLGALRPWSYHSYVRIHARRHYLSSISR
;
A
#
# COMPACT_ATOMS: atom_id res chain seq x y z
N MET A 1 -4.52 -22.82 -5.08
CA MET A 1 -4.33 -21.55 -4.34
C MET A 1 -3.30 -21.84 -3.26
N GLU A 2 -2.10 -21.26 -3.38
CA GLU A 2 -1.01 -21.50 -2.43
C GLU A 2 -1.37 -20.84 -1.09
N ARG A 3 -1.43 -21.62 -0.01
CA ARG A 3 -1.77 -21.14 1.33
C ARG A 3 -0.65 -20.19 1.78
N PHE A 4 -0.99 -18.96 2.17
CA PHE A 4 -0.05 -18.09 2.86
C PHE A 4 0.13 -18.67 4.27
N VAL A 5 1.30 -19.21 4.56
CA VAL A 5 1.62 -19.90 5.81
C VAL A 5 2.77 -19.17 6.46
N ASP A 6 2.75 -19.12 7.80
CA ASP A 6 3.75 -18.40 8.61
C ASP A 6 3.64 -16.86 8.42
N ARG A 7 4.43 -16.08 9.17
CA ARG A 7 4.46 -14.59 9.14
C ARG A 7 3.41 -13.86 9.98
N ASP A 8 2.80 -14.51 10.96
CA ASP A 8 1.81 -13.87 11.85
C ASP A 8 2.39 -12.65 12.59
N GLU A 9 3.66 -12.71 12.99
CA GLU A 9 4.34 -11.62 13.69
C GLU A 9 4.55 -10.41 12.78
N GLU A 10 5.05 -10.60 11.55
CA GLU A 10 5.22 -9.50 10.60
C GLU A 10 3.87 -8.92 10.15
N LEU A 11 2.85 -9.75 9.96
CA LEU A 11 1.49 -9.29 9.66
C LEU A 11 0.93 -8.43 10.79
N SER A 12 1.11 -8.86 12.05
CA SER A 12 0.64 -8.13 13.22
C SER A 12 1.32 -6.77 13.32
N ARG A 13 2.65 -6.70 13.17
CA ARG A 13 3.39 -5.42 13.15
C ARG A 13 2.91 -4.47 12.06
N LEU A 14 2.69 -4.97 10.84
CA LEU A 14 2.19 -4.13 9.75
C LEU A 14 0.79 -3.58 10.06
N ARG A 15 -0.09 -4.42 10.64
CA ARG A 15 -1.44 -4.01 11.01
C ARG A 15 -1.44 -2.95 12.12
N GLU A 16 -0.60 -3.13 13.14
CA GLU A 16 -0.39 -2.15 14.20
C GLU A 16 0.08 -0.80 13.65
N CYS A 17 1.07 -0.80 12.74
CA CYS A 17 1.52 0.42 12.06
C CYS A 17 0.39 1.14 11.32
N TYR A 18 -0.54 0.40 10.69
CA TYR A 18 -1.69 1.00 9.98
C TYR A 18 -2.74 1.59 10.93
N GLU A 19 -2.87 1.03 12.14
CA GLU A 19 -3.80 1.56 13.15
C GLU A 19 -3.26 2.77 13.90
N SER A 20 -1.96 3.04 13.81
CA SER A 20 -1.31 4.17 14.46
C SER A 20 -1.96 5.50 14.08
N ASP A 21 -2.16 6.37 15.08
CA ASP A 21 -2.67 7.72 14.89
C ASP A 21 -1.60 8.70 14.35
N ARG A 22 -0.37 8.22 14.15
CA ARG A 22 0.75 8.98 13.60
C ARG A 22 1.11 8.47 12.20
N GLY A 23 1.73 9.31 11.39
CA GLY A 23 2.29 8.88 10.11
C GLY A 23 3.48 7.94 10.34
N GLU A 24 3.30 6.66 10.09
CA GLU A 24 4.35 5.65 10.22
C GLU A 24 4.87 5.16 8.86
N LEU A 25 6.15 4.80 8.82
CA LEU A 25 6.81 4.22 7.66
C LEU A 25 7.34 2.83 8.00
N ALA A 26 6.73 1.80 7.42
CA ALA A 26 7.21 0.42 7.53
C ALA A 26 8.10 0.06 6.33
N VAL A 27 9.32 -0.41 6.60
CA VAL A 27 10.26 -0.90 5.57
C VAL A 27 10.33 -2.42 5.64
N ILE A 28 9.92 -3.09 4.56
CA ILE A 28 10.01 -4.56 4.44
C ILE A 28 11.27 -4.93 3.66
N TYR A 29 12.22 -5.60 4.31
CA TYR A 29 13.48 -6.03 3.70
C TYR A 29 13.76 -7.52 3.96
N GLY A 30 14.70 -8.10 3.22
CA GLY A 30 15.07 -9.52 3.35
C GLY A 30 15.56 -10.13 2.03
N ARG A 31 16.00 -11.39 2.07
CA ARG A 31 16.56 -12.11 0.90
C ARG A 31 15.62 -12.12 -0.32
N ARG A 32 16.22 -12.31 -1.50
CA ARG A 32 15.49 -12.47 -2.78
C ARG A 32 14.48 -13.63 -2.65
N ARG A 33 13.28 -13.45 -3.21
CA ARG A 33 12.22 -14.47 -3.30
C ARG A 33 11.57 -14.93 -1.98
N LEU A 34 11.71 -14.20 -0.87
CA LEU A 34 11.00 -14.49 0.40
C LEU A 34 9.56 -13.94 0.48
N GLY A 35 8.92 -13.60 -0.65
CA GLY A 35 7.50 -13.21 -0.63
C GLY A 35 7.17 -11.88 0.07
N LYS A 36 8.11 -10.93 0.16
CA LYS A 36 7.87 -9.58 0.75
C LYS A 36 6.64 -8.87 0.17
N THR A 37 6.50 -8.96 -1.15
CA THR A 37 5.33 -8.49 -1.88
C THR A 37 4.05 -9.17 -1.43
N GLN A 38 4.07 -10.49 -1.29
CA GLN A 38 2.91 -11.27 -0.86
C GLN A 38 2.56 -10.93 0.58
N LEU A 39 3.54 -10.74 1.48
CA LEU A 39 3.32 -10.28 2.85
C LEU A 39 2.57 -8.94 2.87
N ALA A 40 3.05 -7.95 2.11
CA ALA A 40 2.37 -6.68 2.00
C ALA A 40 0.96 -6.87 1.44
N GLN A 41 0.78 -7.55 0.31
CA GLN A 41 -0.57 -7.78 -0.25
C GLN A 41 -1.51 -8.46 0.76
N HIS A 42 -1.02 -9.45 1.50
CA HIS A 42 -1.80 -10.18 2.48
C HIS A 42 -2.18 -9.31 3.68
N SER A 43 -1.29 -8.42 4.14
CA SER A 43 -1.57 -7.49 5.25
C SER A 43 -2.72 -6.51 4.96
N LEU A 44 -3.09 -6.32 3.70
CA LEU A 44 -4.17 -5.43 3.26
C LEU A 44 -5.45 -6.13 2.80
N ARG A 45 -5.52 -7.47 2.80
CA ARG A 45 -6.67 -8.19 2.20
C ARG A 45 -8.01 -7.81 2.79
N ASP A 46 -8.05 -7.50 4.07
CA ASP A 46 -9.25 -7.15 4.81
C ASP A 46 -9.39 -5.64 5.02
N ARG A 47 -8.72 -4.82 4.18
CA ARG A 47 -8.68 -3.36 4.28
C ARG A 47 -9.14 -2.67 3.02
N ASP A 48 -10.29 -2.02 3.12
CA ASP A 48 -10.87 -1.20 2.05
C ASP A 48 -10.33 0.25 2.05
N ASP A 49 -9.71 0.68 3.14
CA ASP A 49 -9.22 2.03 3.39
C ASP A 49 -7.77 2.29 2.95
N ALA A 50 -7.06 1.26 2.48
CA ALA A 50 -5.68 1.41 2.02
C ALA A 50 -5.59 2.17 0.68
N VAL A 51 -4.42 2.69 0.32
CA VAL A 51 -4.09 3.06 -1.06
C VAL A 51 -2.88 2.25 -1.46
N VAL A 52 -2.93 1.62 -2.63
CA VAL A 52 -1.80 0.87 -3.18
C VAL A 52 -1.34 1.59 -4.43
N TYR A 53 -0.20 2.24 -4.29
CA TYR A 53 0.51 2.88 -5.39
C TYR A 53 1.85 2.19 -5.58
N GLN A 54 2.51 2.46 -6.69
CA GLN A 54 3.84 1.96 -6.97
C GLN A 54 4.59 3.01 -7.78
N GLY A 55 5.69 3.51 -7.23
CA GLY A 55 6.57 4.42 -7.98
C GLY A 55 7.17 3.71 -9.19
N THR A 56 7.20 4.41 -10.32
CA THR A 56 7.93 4.02 -11.54
C THR A 56 9.12 4.96 -11.73
N GLU A 57 10.07 4.59 -12.60
CA GLU A 57 11.19 5.47 -12.95
C GLU A 57 10.70 6.60 -13.90
N THR A 58 9.95 7.54 -13.33
CA THR A 58 9.34 8.69 -14.01
C THR A 58 9.57 9.96 -13.20
N THR A 59 9.17 11.10 -13.73
CA THR A 59 9.33 12.39 -13.04
C THR A 59 8.51 12.42 -11.76
N ALA A 60 9.00 13.14 -10.75
CA ALA A 60 8.30 13.27 -9.47
C ALA A 60 6.88 13.84 -9.64
N GLN A 61 6.69 14.77 -10.58
CA GLN A 61 5.37 15.34 -10.88
C GLN A 61 4.41 14.28 -11.42
N PHE A 62 4.85 13.49 -12.39
CA PHE A 62 4.03 12.43 -12.96
C PHE A 62 3.64 11.38 -11.90
N GLN A 63 4.58 11.02 -11.02
CA GLN A 63 4.30 10.10 -9.92
C GLN A 63 3.28 10.65 -8.92
N LEU A 64 3.32 11.95 -8.63
CA LEU A 64 2.37 12.59 -7.73
C LEU A 64 0.97 12.64 -8.36
N ASP A 65 0.89 13.01 -9.63
CA ASP A 65 -0.37 13.06 -10.37
C ASP A 65 -1.02 11.67 -10.45
N GLU A 66 -0.22 10.63 -10.74
CA GLU A 66 -0.69 9.23 -10.76
C GLU A 66 -1.16 8.76 -9.37
N PHE A 67 -0.41 9.10 -8.32
CA PHE A 67 -0.80 8.79 -6.95
C PHE A 67 -2.14 9.44 -6.57
N ILE A 68 -2.34 10.72 -6.91
CA ILE A 68 -3.58 11.45 -6.64
C ILE A 68 -4.75 10.80 -7.40
N ASP A 69 -4.55 10.44 -8.67
CA ASP A 69 -5.57 9.74 -9.47
C ASP A 69 -5.98 8.44 -8.74
N VAL A 70 -5.03 7.57 -8.41
CA VAL A 70 -5.31 6.29 -7.71
C VAL A 70 -6.02 6.49 -6.37
N ALA A 71 -5.58 7.47 -5.57
CA ALA A 71 -6.21 7.78 -4.29
C ALA A 71 -7.64 8.32 -4.46
N SER A 72 -7.88 9.11 -5.52
CA SER A 72 -9.21 9.66 -5.84
C SER A 72 -10.16 8.62 -6.41
N TRP A 73 -9.68 7.67 -7.23
CA TRP A 73 -10.49 6.56 -7.75
C TRP A 73 -11.02 5.65 -6.64
N ARG A 74 -10.22 5.39 -5.60
CA ARG A 74 -10.71 4.64 -4.42
C ARG A 74 -11.83 5.37 -3.69
N ARG A 75 -11.83 6.70 -3.69
CA ARG A 75 -12.94 7.50 -3.14
C ARG A 75 -14.26 7.25 -3.90
N LEU A 76 -14.18 6.78 -5.14
CA LEU A 76 -15.33 6.51 -6.03
C LEU A 76 -15.72 5.03 -6.10
N GLY A 77 -15.07 4.13 -5.33
CA GLY A 77 -15.49 2.74 -5.18
C GLY A 77 -15.15 1.79 -6.35
N ALA A 78 -14.30 2.19 -7.30
CA ALA A 78 -13.86 1.34 -8.41
C ALA A 78 -12.41 0.86 -8.21
N LEU A 79 -12.20 -0.47 -8.11
CA LEU A 79 -10.86 -1.07 -8.06
C LEU A 79 -10.27 -1.15 -9.47
N ARG A 80 -9.08 -0.57 -9.71
CA ARG A 80 -8.32 -0.89 -10.93
C ARG A 80 -7.79 -2.33 -10.86
N PRO A 81 -7.80 -3.08 -11.98
CA PRO A 81 -7.20 -4.41 -12.05
C PRO A 81 -5.68 -4.34 -11.79
N TRP A 82 -5.18 -5.32 -11.04
CA TRP A 82 -3.78 -5.43 -10.65
C TRP A 82 -2.87 -5.66 -11.87
N SER A 83 -1.90 -4.77 -12.10
CA SER A 83 -0.80 -5.00 -13.04
C SER A 83 0.44 -5.48 -12.28
N TYR A 84 0.98 -6.62 -12.69
CA TYR A 84 2.08 -7.34 -12.06
C TYR A 84 3.40 -6.63 -12.40
N HIS A 85 3.97 -5.75 -11.55
CA HIS A 85 5.43 -5.43 -11.52
C HIS A 85 5.87 -4.43 -10.41
N SER A 86 6.16 -4.88 -9.18
CA SER A 86 7.25 -4.38 -8.26
C SER A 86 7.11 -3.07 -7.41
N TYR A 87 7.16 -3.20 -6.07
CA TYR A 87 6.45 -2.44 -5.00
C TYR A 87 7.17 -1.28 -4.25
N VAL A 88 6.43 -0.18 -3.95
CA VAL A 88 6.56 0.71 -2.78
C VAL A 88 5.15 1.15 -2.37
N ARG A 89 4.74 0.96 -1.11
CA ARG A 89 3.34 1.19 -0.68
C ARG A 89 3.25 2.25 0.41
N ILE A 90 2.42 3.27 0.16
CA ILE A 90 2.14 4.37 1.10
C ILE A 90 0.74 4.18 1.67
N HIS A 91 0.64 4.01 2.99
CA HIS A 91 -0.65 4.09 3.69
C HIS A 91 -0.92 5.55 4.02
N ALA A 92 -2.00 6.13 3.48
CA ALA A 92 -2.46 7.47 3.83
C ALA A 92 -3.86 7.37 4.43
N ARG A 93 -3.99 7.69 5.73
CA ARG A 93 -5.29 7.74 6.41
C ARG A 93 -6.22 8.73 5.69
N ARG A 94 -7.52 8.43 5.68
CA ARG A 94 -8.61 9.23 5.08
C ARG A 94 -8.60 10.73 5.46
N HIS A 95 -8.07 11.08 6.64
CA HIS A 95 -7.92 12.48 7.10
C HIS A 95 -6.79 13.27 6.42
N TYR A 96 -5.80 12.61 5.82
CA TYR A 96 -4.71 13.26 5.08
C TYR A 96 -5.05 13.52 3.61
N LEU A 97 -5.90 12.70 3.00
CA LEU A 97 -6.28 12.89 1.60
C LEU A 97 -7.18 14.12 1.38
N SER A 98 -7.82 14.64 2.43
CA SER A 98 -8.56 15.91 2.40
C SER A 98 -7.69 17.16 2.33
N SER A 99 -6.39 17.08 2.65
CA SER A 99 -5.48 18.24 2.58
C SER A 99 -4.65 18.30 1.31
N ILE A 100 -4.59 17.24 0.51
CA ILE A 100 -3.83 17.18 -0.75
C ILE A 100 -4.62 17.74 -1.94
N SER A 101 -5.94 17.88 -1.80
CA SER A 101 -6.85 18.38 -2.85
C SER A 101 -7.22 19.87 -2.72
N ARG A 102 -6.40 20.68 -2.06
CA ARG A 102 -6.59 22.14 -2.03
C ARG A 102 -5.44 22.86 -2.71
#